data_AF-A0A259SBL8-F1
#
_entry.id   AF-A0A259SBL8-F1
#
_cell.length_a   1.000
_cell.length_b   1.000
_cell.length_c   1.000
_cell.angle_alpha   90.00
_cell.angle_beta   90.00
_cell.angle_gamma   90.00
#
_symmetry.space_group_name_H-M   'P 1'
#
loop_
_entity.id
_entity.type
_entity.pdbx_description
1 polymer ?
#
loop_
_entity_poly.entity_id
_entity_poly.type
_entity_poly.pdbx_seq_one_letter_code
_entity_poly.pdbx_strand_id
1 'polypeptide(L)' 'MAILTYSAVYYFYRRANEDWQTALQKPFASVSLPSIEQWEGASFSADGKKLVIVHEGRGENTVTILQAPWALKN' A
#
# COMPACT_ATOMS: atom_id res chain seq x y z
N MET A 1 -7.68 0.81 2.32
CA MET A 1 -7.27 0.98 0.90
C MET A 1 -5.81 1.37 0.87
N ALA A 2 -5.06 0.90 -0.13
CA ALA A 2 -3.72 1.38 -0.45
C ALA A 2 -3.74 2.09 -1.80
N ILE A 3 -3.03 3.21 -1.92
CA ILE A 3 -2.76 3.90 -3.18
C ILE A 3 -1.26 3.80 -3.43
N LEU A 4 -0.90 3.13 -4.52
CA LEU A 4 0.47 3.00 -5.00
C LEU A 4 0.80 4.16 -5.95
N THR A 5 1.91 4.83 -5.72
CA THR A 5 2.49 5.82 -6.64
C THR A 5 3.89 5.40 -7.06
N TYR A 6 4.56 6.19 -7.89
CA TYR A 6 5.94 5.93 -8.30
C TYR A 6 6.98 6.04 -7.17
N SER A 7 6.62 6.63 -6.02
CA SER A 7 7.56 6.91 -4.93
C SER A 7 7.03 6.58 -3.54
N ALA A 8 5.78 6.16 -3.39
CA ALA A 8 5.20 5.87 -2.08
C ALA A 8 3.97 4.97 -2.17
N VAL A 9 3.63 4.38 -1.02
CA VAL A 9 2.29 3.83 -0.76
C VAL A 9 1.61 4.65 0.31
N TYR A 10 0.36 5.04 0.04
CA TYR A 10 -0.51 5.72 1.01
C TYR A 10 -1.61 4.78 1.50
N TYR A 11 -1.79 4.69 2.81
CA TYR A 11 -2.73 3.79 3.47
C TYR A 11 -3.88 4.58 4.10
N PHE A 12 -5.08 4.34 3.59
CA PHE A 12 -6.31 4.95 4.08
C PHE A 12 -7.18 3.90 4.78
N TYR A 13 -7.71 4.28 5.94
CA TYR A 13 -8.66 3.49 6.70
C TYR A 13 -10.06 4.07 6.55
N ARG A 14 -11.03 3.19 6.30
CA ARG A 14 -12.46 3.52 6.21
C ARG A 14 -13.21 2.60 7.17
N ARG A 15 -14.11 3.17 7.98
CA ARG A 15 -15.00 2.37 8.84
C ARG A 15 -16.10 1.70 8.00
N ALA A 16 -16.72 0.67 8.55
CA ALA A 16 -17.96 0.16 7.98
C ALA A 16 -18.99 1.30 7.86
N ASN A 17 -19.65 1.40 6.71
CA ASN A 17 -20.66 2.42 6.38
C ASN A 17 -20.17 3.88 6.27
N GLU A 18 -18.87 4.13 6.39
CA GLU A 18 -18.30 5.46 6.17
C GLU A 18 -18.13 5.74 4.67
N ASP A 19 -18.48 6.93 4.22
CA ASP A 19 -18.26 7.33 2.83
C ASP A 19 -16.77 7.61 2.55
N TRP A 20 -16.37 7.50 1.28
CA TRP A 20 -14.97 7.69 0.91
C TRP A 20 -14.49 9.13 1.05
N GLN A 21 -15.35 10.12 0.84
CA GLN A 21 -14.96 11.53 0.94
C GLN A 21 -14.53 11.86 2.37
N THR A 22 -15.31 11.42 3.36
CA THR A 22 -14.97 11.55 4.78
C THR A 22 -13.73 10.74 5.15
N ALA A 23 -13.60 9.50 4.68
CA ALA A 23 -12.45 8.66 5.00
C ALA A 23 -11.11 9.23 4.48
N LEU A 24 -11.12 9.82 3.28
CA LEU A 24 -9.92 10.37 2.64
C LEU A 24 -9.43 11.68 3.29
N GLN A 25 -10.27 12.36 4.08
CA GLN A 25 -9.87 13.57 4.83
C GLN A 25 -9.13 13.27 6.13
N LYS A 26 -9.11 12.02 6.58
CA LYS A 26 -8.45 11.63 7.82
C LYS A 26 -6.93 11.52 7.64
N PRO A 27 -6.15 11.60 8.74
CA PRO A 27 -4.73 11.26 8.71
C PRO A 27 -4.52 9.86 8.12
N PHE A 28 -3.57 9.75 7.21
CA PHE A 28 -3.16 8.50 6.57
C PHE A 28 -1.74 8.13 6.99
N ALA A 29 -1.40 6.84 6.87
CA ALA A 29 -0.02 6.39 6.97
C ALA A 29 0.58 6.34 5.56
N SER A 30 1.90 6.52 5.45
CA SER A 30 2.61 6.35 4.18
C SER A 30 3.93 5.62 4.38
N VAL A 31 4.37 4.94 3.33
CA VAL A 31 5.69 4.30 3.25
C VAL A 31 6.34 4.76 1.95
N SER A 32 7.53 5.36 2.06
CA SER A 32 8.31 5.73 0.88
C SER A 32 8.83 4.49 0.17
N LEU A 33 8.83 4.52 -1.15
CA LEU A 33 9.40 3.50 -2.02
C LEU A 33 10.72 4.02 -2.63
N PRO A 34 11.64 3.10 -2.98
CA PRO A 34 12.77 3.44 -3.83
C PRO A 34 12.31 4.07 -5.14
N SER A 35 13.11 5.00 -5.67
CA SER A 35 12.86 5.57 -6.99
C SER A 35 13.19 4.53 -8.06
N ILE A 36 12.17 4.14 -8.82
CA ILE A 36 12.29 3.30 -10.02
C ILE A 36 11.43 3.90 -11.14
N GLU A 37 11.52 3.37 -12.36
CA GLU A 37 10.76 3.89 -13.50
C GLU A 37 9.25 3.73 -13.30
N GLN A 38 8.79 2.57 -12.85
CA GLN A 38 7.36 2.31 -12.69
C GLN A 38 7.07 1.22 -11.66
N TRP A 39 6.13 1.47 -10.75
CA TRP A 39 5.41 0.41 -10.03
C TRP A 39 4.10 0.12 -10.75
N GLU A 40 3.69 -1.15 -10.83
CA GLU A 40 2.56 -1.57 -11.69
C GLU A 40 1.32 -2.02 -10.90
N GLY A 41 1.52 -2.76 -9.81
CA GLY A 41 0.42 -3.43 -9.14
C GLY A 41 0.64 -3.57 -7.65
N ALA A 42 -0.46 -3.62 -6.90
CA ALA A 42 -0.44 -3.91 -5.48
C ALA A 42 -1.64 -4.77 -5.06
N SER A 43 -1.41 -5.70 -4.14
CA SER A 43 -2.47 -6.48 -3.50
C SER A 43 -2.15 -6.73 -2.03
N PHE A 44 -3.18 -6.68 -1.18
CA PHE A 44 -3.05 -7.14 0.19
C PHE A 44 -2.97 -8.66 0.26
N SER A 45 -2.26 -9.19 1.26
CA SER A 45 -2.39 -10.58 1.69
C SER A 45 -3.79 -10.84 2.25
N ALA A 46 -4.21 -12.10 2.30
CA ALA A 46 -5.54 -12.49 2.77
C ALA A 46 -5.87 -11.99 4.20
N ASP A 47 -4.86 -11.90 5.06
CA ASP A 47 -4.98 -11.38 6.44
C ASP A 47 -4.86 -9.84 6.53
N GLY A 48 -4.61 -9.17 5.40
CA GLY A 48 -4.42 -7.73 5.32
C GLY A 48 -3.17 -7.20 6.04
N LYS A 49 -2.24 -8.07 6.48
CA LYS A 49 -1.04 -7.64 7.21
C LYS A 49 0.12 -7.26 6.30
N LYS A 50 0.11 -7.71 5.05
CA LYS A 50 1.15 -7.41 4.06
C LYS A 50 0.54 -6.77 2.82
N LEU A 51 1.30 -5.89 2.19
CA LEU A 51 1.04 -5.40 0.84
C LEU A 51 2.14 -5.93 -0.08
N VAL A 52 1.75 -6.70 -1.09
CA VAL A 52 2.62 -7.15 -2.17
C VAL A 52 2.56 -6.11 -3.27
N ILE A 53 3.70 -5.61 -3.72
CA ILE A 53 3.84 -4.60 -4.77
C ILE A 53 4.70 -5.20 -5.87
N VAL A 54 4.31 -4.96 -7.12
CA VAL A 54 5.08 -5.39 -8.29
C VAL A 54 5.50 -4.19 -9.14
N HIS A 55 6.65 -4.30 -9.79
CA HIS A 55 7.10 -3.39 -10.85
C HIS A 55 7.36 -4.13 -12.15
N GLU A 56 7.43 -3.39 -13.25
CA GLU A 56 7.59 -3.94 -14.59
C GLU A 56 8.89 -4.76 -14.70
N GLY A 57 8.79 -5.99 -15.19
CA GLY A 57 9.96 -6.83 -15.44
C GLY A 57 9.71 -8.32 -15.23
N ARG A 58 10.80 -9.10 -15.08
CA ARG A 58 10.76 -10.55 -14.81
C ARG A 58 11.77 -10.95 -13.75
N GLY A 59 11.44 -11.95 -12.94
CA GLY A 59 12.31 -12.53 -11.91
C GLY A 59 12.02 -12.04 -10.50
N GLU A 60 12.83 -12.46 -9.53
CA GLU A 60 12.56 -12.25 -8.10
C GLU A 60 12.64 -10.78 -7.66
N ASN A 61 13.37 -9.96 -8.41
CA ASN A 61 13.55 -8.54 -8.09
C ASN A 61 12.33 -7.68 -8.43
N THR A 62 11.27 -8.23 -9.02
CA THR A 62 10.05 -7.48 -9.39
C THR A 62 9.05 -7.36 -8.26
N VAL A 63 9.25 -8.06 -7.14
CA VAL A 63 8.29 -8.13 -6.03
C VAL A 63 8.87 -7.47 -4.79
N THR A 64 8.13 -6.51 -4.24
CA THR A 64 8.40 -5.91 -2.93
C THR A 64 7.26 -6.22 -1.98
N ILE A 65 7.59 -6.62 -0.75
CA ILE A 65 6.59 -6.90 0.30
C ILE A 65 6.75 -5.88 1.41
N LEU A 66 5.69 -5.10 1.66
CA LEU A 66 5.62 -4.17 2.78
C LEU A 66 4.74 -4.74 3.89
N GLN A 67 5.10 -4.47 5.14
CA GLN A 67 4.19 -4.67 6.27
C GLN A 67 3.17 -3.52 6.29
N ALA A 68 1.89 -3.85 6.47
CA ALA A 68 0.87 -2.85 6.64
C ALA A 68 1.08 -2.08 7.97
N PRO A 69 0.89 -0.76 8.02
CA PRO A 69 1.22 0.04 9.23
C PRO A 69 0.49 -0.40 10.50
N TRP A 70 -0.71 -0.98 10.38
CA TRP A 70 -1.47 -1.52 11.53
C TRP A 70 -0.94 -2.86 12.02
N ALA A 71 -0.21 -3.62 11.19
CA ALA A 71 0.38 -4.91 11.60
C ALA A 71 1.65 -4.74 12.45
N LEU A 72 2.20 -3.52 12.51
CA LEU A 72 3.40 -3.16 13.28
C LEU A 72 3.07 -2.68 14.71
N LYS A 73 1.78 -2.46 15.01
CA LYS A 73 1.32 -2.06 16.34
C LYS A 73 1.00 -3.34 17.12
N ASN A 74 1.81 -3.64 18.13
CA ASN A 74 1.58 -4.73 19.09
C ASN A 74 0.29 -4.52 19.86
#